data_AF-A0A3N4Z3H2-F1
#
_entry.id   AF-A0A3N4Z3H2-F1
#
_cell.length_a   1.000
_cell.length_b   1.000
_cell.length_c   1.000
_cell.angle_alpha   90.00
_cell.angle_beta   90.00
_cell.angle_gamma   90.00
#
_symmetry.space_group_name_H-M   'P 1'
#
loop_
_entity.id
_entity.type
_entity.pdbx_description
1 polymer ?
#
loop_
_entity_poly.entity_id
_entity_poly.type
_entity_poly.pdbx_seq_one_letter_code
_entity_poly.pdbx_strand_id
1 'polypeptide(L)'
;MLNMRSAEGRPAGRERTPAADQTARARIRDAAILRFATSGFSASVRAIAKDAGVSPGLVMHHFGSKDALREACDAHVLDQIRELKNENIDNAAQGGSYLQAFATAAENAALLGYALRSMQDGSTLAREFIDRMVDDSVEYTRHAVASGLAVPSRDEAARARYMTVSALGALLLEVTLDPPADPSDLLAILDRFMAQSYLPMLELYTEGFLTTRRMLDDYLMYVTDPPGEAAAAD
;
A
#
# COMPACT_ATOMS: atom_id res chain seq x y z
N MET A 1 33.79 -46.24 -48.90
CA MET A 1 32.76 -45.30 -49.38
C MET A 1 31.95 -44.83 -48.18
N LEU A 2 31.81 -43.50 -48.04
CA LEU A 2 30.72 -42.69 -47.46
C LEU A 2 29.95 -43.18 -46.21
N ASN A 3 29.51 -42.36 -45.26
CA ASN A 3 29.75 -40.98 -44.84
C ASN A 3 29.00 -40.81 -43.50
N MET A 4 29.42 -39.83 -42.70
CA MET A 4 28.74 -39.23 -41.54
C MET A 4 27.21 -39.15 -41.60
N ARG A 5 26.54 -39.27 -40.44
CA ARG A 5 25.58 -38.23 -40.00
C ARG A 5 25.32 -38.24 -38.49
N SER A 6 25.56 -37.07 -37.93
CA SER A 6 25.32 -36.60 -36.58
C SER A 6 23.89 -36.85 -36.09
N ALA A 7 23.77 -37.16 -34.80
CA ALA A 7 22.58 -36.85 -34.01
C ALA A 7 23.04 -36.03 -32.80
N GLU A 8 23.07 -34.71 -32.98
CA GLU A 8 23.16 -33.76 -31.88
C GLU A 8 21.92 -33.91 -31.00
N GLY A 9 22.13 -34.40 -29.78
CA GLY A 9 21.13 -34.37 -28.72
C GLY A 9 20.86 -32.92 -28.34
N ARG A 10 19.70 -32.41 -28.75
CA ARG A 10 19.15 -31.12 -28.30
C ARG A 10 18.98 -31.18 -26.77
N PRO A 11 19.46 -30.20 -25.98
CA PRO A 11 19.26 -30.26 -24.54
C PRO A 11 17.77 -30.13 -24.24
N ALA A 12 17.26 -31.06 -23.44
CA ALA A 12 15.91 -31.07 -22.94
C ALA A 12 15.59 -29.71 -22.31
N GLY A 13 14.52 -29.07 -22.79
CA GLY A 13 13.92 -27.93 -22.10
C GLY A 13 13.61 -28.37 -20.68
N ARG A 14 14.30 -27.77 -19.71
CA ARG A 14 14.08 -28.00 -18.29
C ARG A 14 12.67 -27.50 -17.99
N GLU A 15 11.69 -28.39 -18.03
CA GLU A 15 10.34 -28.11 -17.55
C GLU A 15 10.46 -27.65 -16.10
N ARG A 16 10.28 -26.34 -15.90
CA ARG A 16 10.25 -25.76 -14.57
C ARG A 16 8.90 -26.08 -13.97
N THR A 17 8.91 -26.65 -12.78
CA THR A 17 7.68 -27.03 -12.07
C THR A 17 6.89 -25.79 -11.66
N PRO A 18 5.54 -25.83 -11.65
CA PRO A 18 4.69 -24.69 -11.31
C PRO A 18 5.03 -24.03 -9.97
N ALA A 19 5.48 -24.80 -8.97
CA ALA A 19 5.91 -24.27 -7.68
C ALA A 19 7.21 -23.44 -7.76
N ALA A 20 8.17 -23.86 -8.59
CA ALA A 20 9.40 -23.09 -8.82
C ALA A 20 9.11 -21.79 -9.58
N ASP A 21 8.10 -21.80 -10.45
CA ASP A 21 7.67 -20.64 -11.22
C ASP A 21 6.92 -19.61 -10.35
N GLN A 22 6.02 -20.07 -9.48
CA GLN A 22 5.33 -19.22 -8.50
C GLN A 22 6.30 -18.57 -7.51
N THR A 23 7.29 -19.32 -7.02
CA THR A 23 8.31 -18.76 -6.12
C THR A 23 9.21 -17.76 -6.83
N ALA A 24 9.53 -17.95 -8.12
CA ALA A 24 10.27 -16.96 -8.90
C ALA A 24 9.46 -15.68 -9.12
N ARG A 25 8.17 -15.80 -9.45
CA ARG A 25 7.26 -14.65 -9.61
C ARG A 25 7.19 -13.82 -8.32
N ALA A 26 7.01 -14.46 -7.16
CA ALA A 26 6.98 -13.78 -5.87
C ALA A 26 8.30 -13.05 -5.56
N ARG A 27 9.46 -13.73 -5.70
CA ARG A 27 10.77 -13.10 -5.48
C ARG A 27 11.00 -11.86 -6.36
N ILE A 28 10.56 -11.90 -7.62
CA ILE A 28 10.69 -10.77 -8.53
C ILE A 28 9.81 -9.59 -8.08
N ARG A 29 8.56 -9.86 -7.70
CA ARG A 29 7.63 -8.84 -7.17
C ARG A 29 8.17 -8.20 -5.91
N ASP A 30 8.67 -8.99 -4.96
CA ASP A 30 9.15 -8.48 -3.66
C ASP A 30 10.42 -7.63 -3.85
N ALA A 31 11.34 -8.09 -4.71
CA ALA A 31 12.49 -7.29 -5.11
C ALA A 31 12.10 -6.00 -5.84
N ALA A 32 11.07 -6.05 -6.69
CA ALA A 32 10.54 -4.88 -7.38
C ALA A 32 9.92 -3.87 -6.40
N ILE A 33 9.15 -4.31 -5.41
CA ILE A 33 8.57 -3.45 -4.37
C ILE A 33 9.67 -2.70 -3.62
N LEU A 34 10.69 -3.42 -3.13
CA LEU A 34 11.80 -2.78 -2.42
C LEU A 34 12.58 -1.81 -3.32
N ARG A 35 12.83 -2.20 -4.58
CA ARG A 35 13.53 -1.35 -5.54
C ARG A 35 12.73 -0.09 -5.89
N PHE A 36 11.41 -0.20 -6.07
CA PHE A 36 10.53 0.93 -6.34
C PHE A 36 10.39 1.84 -5.11
N ALA A 37 10.28 1.29 -3.91
CA ALA A 37 10.21 2.09 -2.68
C ALA A 37 11.49 2.92 -2.46
N THR A 38 12.67 2.33 -2.71
CA THR A 38 13.96 2.98 -2.48
C THR A 38 14.43 3.88 -3.62
N SER A 39 14.17 3.50 -4.87
CA SER A 39 14.75 4.14 -6.07
C SER A 39 13.70 4.79 -6.99
N GLY A 40 12.41 4.66 -6.66
CA GLY A 40 11.30 5.13 -7.50
C GLY A 40 11.06 4.28 -8.75
N PHE A 41 10.01 4.62 -9.50
CA PHE A 41 9.57 3.84 -10.67
C PHE A 41 10.45 3.98 -11.91
N SER A 42 11.48 4.81 -11.88
CA SER A 42 12.48 4.88 -12.96
C SER A 42 13.43 3.67 -12.97
N ALA A 43 13.49 2.89 -11.88
CA ALA A 43 14.36 1.73 -11.74
C ALA A 43 14.26 0.74 -12.91
N SER A 44 15.40 0.24 -13.39
CA SER A 44 15.42 -0.65 -14.56
C SER A 44 15.01 -2.09 -14.22
N VAL A 45 14.40 -2.80 -15.18
CA VAL A 45 14.13 -4.25 -15.06
C VAL A 45 15.40 -5.05 -14.80
N ARG A 46 16.56 -4.59 -15.29
CA ARG A 46 17.86 -5.23 -15.03
C ARG A 46 18.27 -5.13 -13.56
N ALA A 47 18.04 -3.99 -12.92
CA ALA A 47 18.30 -3.82 -11.50
C ALA A 47 17.41 -4.74 -10.68
N ILE A 48 16.10 -4.72 -10.95
CA ILE A 48 15.12 -5.61 -10.29
C ILE A 48 15.50 -7.09 -10.45
N ALA A 49 15.86 -7.51 -11.67
CA ALA A 49 16.27 -8.89 -11.93
C ALA A 49 17.52 -9.29 -11.14
N LYS A 50 18.50 -8.38 -11.04
CA LYS A 50 19.71 -8.57 -10.23
C LYS A 50 19.34 -8.77 -8.76
N ASP A 51 18.45 -7.97 -8.22
CA ASP A 51 18.01 -8.05 -6.83
C ASP A 51 17.24 -9.35 -6.53
N ALA A 52 16.41 -9.78 -7.48
CA ALA A 52 15.65 -11.02 -7.40
C ALA A 52 16.50 -12.29 -7.66
N GLY A 53 17.77 -12.14 -8.05
CA GLY A 53 18.65 -13.26 -8.38
C GLY A 53 18.23 -14.03 -9.65
N VAL A 54 17.62 -13.33 -10.63
CA VAL A 54 17.12 -13.93 -11.88
C VAL A 54 17.65 -13.20 -13.12
N SER A 55 17.40 -13.76 -14.31
CA SER A 55 17.69 -13.07 -15.56
C SER A 55 16.62 -12.01 -15.88
N PRO A 56 16.97 -10.89 -16.55
CA PRO A 56 15.98 -9.90 -16.98
C PRO A 56 14.90 -10.50 -17.91
N GLY A 57 15.27 -11.50 -18.71
CA GLY A 57 14.32 -12.23 -19.55
C GLY A 57 13.27 -13.00 -18.74
N LEU A 58 13.63 -13.50 -17.55
CA LEU A 58 12.68 -14.18 -16.67
C LEU A 58 11.66 -13.20 -16.07
N VAL A 59 12.07 -11.96 -15.77
CA VAL A 59 11.13 -10.91 -15.34
C VAL A 59 10.09 -10.65 -16.44
N MET A 60 10.55 -10.44 -17.68
CA MET A 60 9.63 -10.23 -18.81
C MET A 60 8.76 -11.44 -19.11
N HIS A 61 9.26 -12.66 -18.89
CA HIS A 61 8.47 -13.87 -19.04
C HIS A 61 7.30 -13.93 -18.05
N HIS A 62 7.50 -13.56 -16.79
CA HIS A 62 6.44 -13.60 -15.78
C HIS A 62 5.47 -12.43 -15.88
N PHE A 63 5.95 -11.22 -16.14
CA PHE A 63 5.12 -10.01 -16.02
C PHE A 63 4.78 -9.39 -17.37
N GLY A 64 5.45 -9.76 -18.46
CA GLY A 64 5.21 -9.22 -19.80
C GLY A 64 5.83 -7.83 -20.02
N SER A 65 5.58 -6.88 -19.10
CA SER A 65 6.12 -5.52 -19.15
C SER A 65 6.50 -5.02 -17.75
N LYS A 66 7.22 -3.88 -17.71
CA LYS A 66 7.53 -3.20 -16.45
C LYS A 66 6.28 -2.60 -15.79
N ASP A 67 5.34 -2.12 -16.60
CA ASP A 67 4.08 -1.56 -16.08
C ASP A 67 3.20 -2.68 -15.49
N ALA A 68 3.10 -3.83 -16.15
CA ALA A 68 2.40 -5.00 -15.59
C ALA A 68 3.11 -5.58 -14.35
N LEU A 69 4.44 -5.45 -14.25
CA LEU A 69 5.15 -5.72 -12.99
C LEU A 69 4.75 -4.70 -11.91
N ARG A 70 4.65 -3.41 -12.25
CA ARG A 70 4.19 -2.38 -11.31
C ARG A 70 2.76 -2.63 -10.86
N GLU A 71 1.82 -2.93 -11.75
CA GLU A 71 0.43 -3.27 -11.40
C GLU A 71 0.35 -4.46 -10.43
N ALA A 72 1.19 -5.48 -10.63
CA ALA A 72 1.29 -6.61 -9.72
C ALA A 72 1.91 -6.24 -8.36
N CYS A 73 2.85 -5.29 -8.33
CA CYS A 73 3.37 -4.72 -7.09
C CYS A 73 2.30 -3.88 -6.38
N ASP A 74 1.60 -3.00 -7.08
CA ASP A 74 0.51 -2.16 -6.57
C ASP A 74 -0.54 -3.03 -5.88
N ALA A 75 -1.06 -4.06 -6.57
CA ALA A 75 -2.04 -4.98 -6.03
C ALA A 75 -1.55 -5.65 -4.74
N HIS A 76 -0.31 -6.14 -4.74
CA HIS A 76 0.25 -6.82 -3.57
C HIS A 76 0.52 -5.88 -2.39
N VAL A 77 0.93 -4.64 -2.65
CA VAL A 77 1.14 -3.63 -1.60
C VAL A 77 -0.20 -3.23 -0.98
N LEU A 78 -1.24 -3.03 -1.80
CA LEU A 78 -2.60 -2.73 -1.32
C LEU A 78 -3.15 -3.88 -0.47
N ASP A 79 -3.01 -5.13 -0.93
CA ASP A 79 -3.44 -6.30 -0.18
C ASP A 79 -2.74 -6.38 1.19
N GLN A 80 -1.41 -6.20 1.24
CA GLN A 80 -0.66 -6.19 2.50
C GLN A 80 -1.08 -5.06 3.44
N ILE A 81 -1.34 -3.86 2.91
CA ILE A 81 -1.85 -2.73 3.72
C ILE A 81 -3.22 -3.09 4.31
N ARG A 82 -4.13 -3.65 3.49
CA ARG A 82 -5.47 -4.05 3.94
C ARG A 82 -5.40 -5.15 5.01
N GLU A 83 -4.57 -6.17 4.79
CA GLU A 83 -4.34 -7.26 5.75
C GLU A 83 -3.80 -6.71 7.08
N LEU A 84 -2.74 -5.91 7.03
CA LEU A 84 -2.15 -5.28 8.22
C LEU A 84 -3.16 -4.41 8.98
N LYS A 85 -4.02 -3.65 8.29
CA LYS A 85 -5.05 -2.84 8.94
C LYS A 85 -6.12 -3.70 9.61
N ASN A 86 -6.59 -4.75 8.94
CA ASN A 86 -7.58 -5.66 9.51
C ASN A 86 -7.02 -6.45 10.69
N GLU A 87 -5.80 -6.97 10.61
CA GLU A 87 -5.14 -7.66 11.72
C GLU A 87 -5.00 -6.77 12.96
N ASN A 88 -4.65 -5.49 12.76
CA ASN A 88 -4.58 -4.52 13.85
C ASN A 88 -5.96 -4.24 14.47
N ILE A 89 -7.02 -4.16 13.65
CA ILE A 89 -8.40 -4.01 14.11
C ILE A 89 -8.83 -5.26 14.90
N ASP A 90 -8.60 -6.45 14.37
CA ASP A 90 -8.98 -7.71 15.01
C ASP A 90 -8.26 -7.90 16.35
N ASN A 91 -6.94 -7.67 16.37
CA ASN A 91 -6.15 -7.75 17.59
C ASN A 91 -6.65 -6.75 18.64
N ALA A 92 -6.92 -5.50 18.26
CA ALA A 92 -7.44 -4.48 19.17
C ALA A 92 -8.83 -4.80 19.70
N ALA A 93 -9.74 -5.29 18.85
CA ALA A 93 -11.11 -5.66 19.23
C ALA A 93 -11.11 -6.84 20.23
N GLN A 94 -10.09 -7.69 20.16
CA GLN A 94 -9.88 -8.80 21.10
C GLN A 94 -9.14 -8.39 22.38
N GLY A 95 -8.90 -7.09 22.60
CA GLY A 95 -8.19 -6.57 23.78
C GLY A 95 -6.67 -6.72 23.69
N GLY A 96 -6.14 -6.98 22.50
CA GLY A 96 -4.71 -7.06 22.23
C GLY A 96 -4.00 -5.71 22.40
N SER A 97 -2.69 -5.78 22.66
CA SER A 97 -1.88 -4.59 22.84
C SER A 97 -1.48 -3.96 21.51
N TYR A 98 -1.62 -2.63 21.41
CA TYR A 98 -1.07 -1.85 20.30
C TYR A 98 0.47 -1.78 20.29
N LEU A 99 1.14 -2.17 21.40
CA LEU A 99 2.60 -2.18 21.46
C LEU A 99 3.21 -3.11 20.41
N GLN A 100 2.56 -4.24 20.11
CA GLN A 100 3.05 -5.15 19.08
C GLN A 100 3.00 -4.51 17.69
N ALA A 101 1.91 -3.80 17.38
CA ALA A 101 1.76 -3.09 16.10
C ALA A 101 2.85 -2.02 15.92
N PHE A 102 3.21 -1.32 17.00
CA PHE A 102 4.31 -0.35 16.97
C PHE A 102 5.69 -1.04 16.88
N ALA A 103 5.87 -2.17 17.57
CA ALA A 103 7.13 -2.90 17.57
C ALA A 103 7.48 -3.48 16.19
N THR A 104 6.48 -3.91 15.42
CA THR A 104 6.67 -4.45 14.06
C THR A 104 6.51 -3.40 12.96
N ALA A 105 6.33 -2.13 13.30
CA ALA A 105 6.15 -1.05 12.31
C ALA A 105 7.33 -1.00 11.32
N ALA A 106 8.56 -1.18 11.80
CA ALA A 106 9.78 -1.20 10.99
C ALA A 106 9.75 -2.22 9.84
N GLU A 107 9.06 -3.35 10.02
CA GLU A 107 8.93 -4.39 9.00
C GLU A 107 8.13 -3.89 7.78
N ASN A 108 7.31 -2.86 7.98
CA ASN A 108 6.40 -2.29 6.98
C ASN A 108 6.95 -1.04 6.28
N ALA A 109 8.21 -0.66 6.55
CA ALA A 109 8.82 0.54 5.96
C ALA A 109 8.83 0.52 4.41
N ALA A 110 8.96 -0.67 3.82
CA ALA A 110 8.89 -0.83 2.36
C ALA A 110 7.51 -0.45 1.78
N LEU A 111 6.41 -0.78 2.49
CA LEU A 111 5.05 -0.44 2.06
C LEU A 111 4.84 1.08 2.10
N LEU A 112 5.29 1.74 3.17
CA LEU A 112 5.23 3.19 3.31
C LEU A 112 6.06 3.89 2.22
N GLY A 113 7.30 3.43 2.01
CA GLY A 113 8.15 3.94 0.93
C GLY A 113 7.53 3.76 -0.45
N TYR A 114 6.91 2.62 -0.71
CA TYR A 114 6.22 2.36 -1.98
C TYR A 114 5.03 3.30 -2.19
N ALA A 115 4.19 3.49 -1.17
CA ALA A 115 3.06 4.42 -1.22
C ALA A 115 3.54 5.87 -1.45
N LEU A 116 4.59 6.29 -0.75
CA LEU A 116 5.23 7.60 -0.94
C LEU A 116 5.69 7.81 -2.38
N ARG A 117 6.40 6.83 -2.96
CA ARG A 117 6.86 6.90 -4.36
C ARG A 117 5.70 6.89 -5.34
N SER A 118 4.63 6.16 -5.04
CA SER A 118 3.40 6.14 -5.85
C SER A 118 2.79 7.54 -5.92
N MET A 119 2.68 8.25 -4.80
CA MET A 119 2.19 9.64 -4.78
C MET A 119 3.07 10.60 -5.60
N GLN A 120 4.39 10.44 -5.54
CA GLN A 120 5.35 11.33 -6.21
C GLN A 120 5.43 11.14 -7.73
N ASP A 121 5.03 9.98 -8.23
CA ASP A 121 5.15 9.62 -9.66
C ASP A 121 4.11 10.33 -10.55
N GLY A 122 2.93 10.65 -10.01
CA GLY A 122 1.90 11.45 -10.70
C GLY A 122 1.29 10.83 -11.98
N SER A 123 1.62 9.58 -12.30
CA SER A 123 1.08 8.84 -13.45
C SER A 123 -0.38 8.40 -13.25
N THR A 124 -0.96 7.77 -14.28
CA THR A 124 -2.29 7.15 -14.16
C THR A 124 -2.29 5.99 -13.18
N LEU A 125 -1.27 5.12 -13.20
CA LEU A 125 -1.10 4.05 -12.23
C LEU A 125 -1.00 4.58 -10.79
N ALA A 126 -0.32 5.72 -10.60
CA ALA A 126 -0.29 6.40 -9.29
C ALA A 126 -1.69 6.82 -8.82
N ARG A 127 -2.52 7.40 -9.68
CA ARG A 127 -3.91 7.76 -9.34
C ARG A 127 -4.73 6.53 -8.99
N GLU A 128 -4.67 5.49 -9.81
CA GLU A 128 -5.38 4.22 -9.57
C GLU A 128 -4.94 3.52 -8.27
N PHE A 129 -3.66 3.64 -7.90
CA PHE A 129 -3.17 3.15 -6.61
C PHE A 129 -3.83 3.88 -5.43
N ILE A 130 -3.89 5.21 -5.49
CA ILE A 130 -4.48 6.03 -4.42
C ILE A 130 -6.00 5.85 -4.34
N ASP A 131 -6.69 5.77 -5.48
CA ASP A 131 -8.13 5.51 -5.52
C ASP A 131 -8.45 4.16 -4.87
N ARG A 132 -7.66 3.10 -5.18
CA ARG A 132 -7.81 1.80 -4.52
C ARG A 132 -7.48 1.84 -3.03
N MET A 133 -6.48 2.61 -2.59
CA MET A 133 -6.22 2.81 -1.15
C MET A 133 -7.42 3.43 -0.44
N VAL A 134 -8.14 4.34 -1.09
CA VAL A 134 -9.38 4.92 -0.55
C VAL A 134 -10.49 3.89 -0.51
N ASP A 135 -10.68 3.10 -1.56
CA ASP A 135 -11.72 2.06 -1.59
C ASP A 135 -11.48 1.00 -0.50
N ASP A 136 -10.25 0.50 -0.35
CA ASP A 136 -9.87 -0.43 0.71
C ASP A 136 -10.06 0.20 2.11
N SER A 137 -9.88 1.52 2.25
CA SER A 137 -10.06 2.19 3.54
C SER A 137 -11.50 2.30 3.99
N VAL A 138 -12.45 2.33 3.06
CA VAL A 138 -13.87 2.24 3.39
C VAL A 138 -14.17 0.88 4.05
N GLU A 139 -13.62 -0.21 3.50
CA GLU A 139 -13.87 -1.56 4.00
C GLU A 139 -13.31 -1.77 5.41
N TYR A 140 -12.02 -1.50 5.64
CA TYR A 140 -11.45 -1.72 6.97
C TYR A 140 -11.97 -0.72 8.02
N THR A 141 -12.41 0.49 7.61
CA THR A 141 -13.03 1.44 8.55
C THR A 141 -14.42 0.97 8.95
N ARG A 142 -15.21 0.42 8.02
CA ARG A 142 -16.48 -0.23 8.32
C ARG A 142 -16.29 -1.41 9.26
N HIS A 143 -15.23 -2.20 9.04
CA HIS A 143 -14.86 -3.28 9.95
C HIS A 143 -14.54 -2.75 11.36
N ALA A 144 -13.76 -1.68 11.49
CA ALA A 144 -13.47 -1.04 12.78
C ALA A 144 -14.74 -0.52 13.50
N VAL A 145 -15.74 -0.04 12.76
CA VAL A 145 -17.04 0.35 13.34
C VAL A 145 -17.80 -0.89 13.82
N ALA A 146 -17.86 -1.95 13.01
CA ALA A 146 -18.54 -3.19 13.37
C ALA A 146 -17.92 -3.90 14.58
N SER A 147 -16.61 -3.76 14.78
CA SER A 147 -15.88 -4.30 15.94
C SER A 147 -15.91 -3.39 17.17
N GLY A 148 -16.54 -2.22 17.08
CA GLY A 148 -16.67 -1.26 18.19
C GLY A 148 -15.42 -0.43 18.48
N LEU A 149 -14.42 -0.45 17.60
CA LEU A 149 -13.19 0.33 17.73
C LEU A 149 -13.32 1.75 17.17
N ALA A 150 -14.21 1.96 16.20
CA ALA A 150 -14.47 3.27 15.61
C ALA A 150 -15.94 3.67 15.82
N VAL A 151 -16.16 4.97 16.04
CA VAL A 151 -17.53 5.52 16.05
C VAL A 151 -18.11 5.50 14.63
N PRO A 152 -19.43 5.31 14.44
CA PRO A 152 -20.05 5.41 13.11
C PRO A 152 -20.00 6.85 12.57
N SER A 153 -19.93 7.01 11.25
CA SER A 153 -19.99 8.27 10.52
C SER A 153 -21.36 8.50 9.89
N ARG A 154 -21.68 9.76 9.59
CA ARG A 154 -22.82 10.13 8.70
C ARG A 154 -22.56 9.68 7.26
N ASP A 155 -21.29 9.65 6.86
CA ASP A 155 -20.81 9.21 5.56
C ASP A 155 -19.46 8.50 5.77
N GLU A 156 -19.48 7.16 5.69
CA GLU A 156 -18.28 6.34 5.88
C GLU A 156 -17.29 6.49 4.73
N ALA A 157 -17.79 6.61 3.49
CA ALA A 157 -16.95 6.71 2.32
C ALA A 157 -16.19 8.05 2.30
N ALA A 158 -16.89 9.15 2.58
CA ALA A 158 -16.27 10.48 2.67
C ALA A 158 -15.27 10.56 3.82
N ARG A 159 -15.57 9.95 4.98
CA ARG A 159 -14.64 9.90 6.12
C ARG A 159 -13.38 9.12 5.78
N ALA A 160 -13.52 7.92 5.23
CA ALA A 160 -12.37 7.08 4.88
C ALA A 160 -11.48 7.75 3.83
N ARG A 161 -12.09 8.38 2.81
CA ARG A 161 -11.37 9.20 1.82
C ARG A 161 -10.61 10.35 2.46
N TYR A 162 -11.25 11.12 3.32
CA TYR A 162 -10.59 12.24 4.01
C TYR A 162 -9.41 11.76 4.86
N MET A 163 -9.59 10.71 5.66
CA MET A 163 -8.53 10.14 6.50
C MET A 163 -7.34 9.65 5.66
N THR A 164 -7.59 8.91 4.57
CA THR A 164 -6.55 8.42 3.67
C THR A 164 -5.77 9.58 3.05
N VAL A 165 -6.46 10.56 2.48
CA VAL A 165 -5.81 11.72 1.83
C VAL A 165 -5.05 12.58 2.85
N SER A 166 -5.59 12.79 4.06
CA SER A 166 -4.91 13.52 5.12
C SER A 166 -3.64 12.81 5.58
N ALA A 167 -3.67 11.50 5.79
CA ALA A 167 -2.49 10.72 6.21
C ALA A 167 -1.40 10.71 5.14
N LEU A 168 -1.79 10.49 3.87
CA LEU A 168 -0.89 10.51 2.72
C LEU A 168 -0.29 11.89 2.48
N GLY A 169 -1.10 12.95 2.60
CA GLY A 169 -0.65 14.33 2.49
C GLY A 169 0.31 14.72 3.62
N ALA A 170 0.04 14.30 4.86
CA ALA A 170 0.94 14.51 5.98
C ALA A 170 2.29 13.84 5.74
N LEU A 171 2.29 12.56 5.33
CA LEU A 171 3.52 11.83 5.00
C LEU A 171 4.33 12.53 3.89
N LEU A 172 3.66 12.95 2.82
CA LEU A 172 4.32 13.63 1.70
C LEU A 172 4.93 14.97 2.15
N LEU A 173 4.19 15.75 2.94
CA LEU A 173 4.67 17.04 3.46
C LEU A 173 5.82 16.86 4.45
N GLU A 174 5.76 15.86 5.32
CA GLU A 174 6.81 15.58 6.30
C GLU A 174 8.15 15.28 5.60
N VAL A 175 8.12 14.41 4.59
CA VAL A 175 9.31 14.12 3.76
C VAL A 175 9.77 15.33 2.95
N THR A 176 8.84 16.20 2.53
CA THR A 176 9.18 17.41 1.75
C THR A 176 9.84 18.48 2.62
N LEU A 177 9.35 18.66 3.86
CA LEU A 177 9.80 19.69 4.78
C LEU A 177 11.08 19.31 5.53
N ASP A 178 11.25 18.02 5.84
CA ASP A 178 12.43 17.49 6.52
C ASP A 178 12.85 16.15 5.86
N PRO A 179 13.50 16.21 4.69
CA PRO A 179 13.91 15.00 3.97
C PRO A 179 15.00 14.24 4.74
N PRO A 180 15.02 12.89 4.67
CA PRO A 180 16.10 12.11 5.25
C PRO A 180 17.43 12.39 4.53
N ALA A 181 18.55 12.16 5.22
CA ALA A 181 19.89 12.30 4.63
C ALA A 181 20.09 11.35 3.43
N ASP A 182 19.55 10.13 3.54
CA ASP A 182 19.44 9.18 2.44
C ASP A 182 17.96 8.98 2.06
N PRO A 183 17.51 9.41 0.86
CA PRO A 183 16.14 9.20 0.38
C PRO A 183 15.70 7.74 0.23
N SER A 184 16.64 6.80 0.33
CA SER A 184 16.37 5.36 0.31
C SER A 184 16.25 4.75 1.72
N ASP A 185 16.54 5.52 2.77
CA ASP A 185 16.37 5.09 4.16
C ASP A 185 14.89 5.16 4.57
N LEU A 186 14.16 4.10 4.23
CA LEU A 186 12.73 3.99 4.50
C LEU A 186 12.42 3.91 6.00
N LEU A 187 13.35 3.38 6.80
CA LEU A 187 13.19 3.30 8.25
C LEU A 187 13.27 4.70 8.87
N ALA A 188 14.24 5.52 8.45
CA ALA A 188 14.31 6.91 8.92
C ALA A 188 13.05 7.71 8.57
N ILE A 189 12.47 7.49 7.38
CA ILE A 189 11.19 8.11 6.99
C ILE A 189 10.06 7.65 7.91
N LEU A 190 9.93 6.34 8.14
CA LEU A 190 8.90 5.78 9.02
C LEU A 190 9.05 6.29 10.45
N ASP A 191 10.25 6.19 11.04
CA ASP A 191 10.51 6.58 12.42
C ASP A 191 10.18 8.05 12.66
N ARG A 192 10.50 8.92 11.69
CA ARG A 192 10.16 10.34 11.75
C ARG A 192 8.65 10.55 11.71
N PHE A 193 7.97 9.92 10.75
CA PHE A 193 6.50 9.97 10.63
C PHE A 193 5.80 9.48 11.90
N MET A 194 6.29 8.38 12.49
CA MET A 194 5.80 7.88 13.77
C MET A 194 6.03 8.91 14.88
N ALA A 195 7.24 9.46 15.01
CA ALA A 195 7.60 10.38 16.08
C ALA A 195 6.86 11.72 16.02
N GLN A 196 6.60 12.26 14.82
CA GLN A 196 5.99 13.58 14.66
C GLN A 196 4.47 13.51 14.51
N SER A 197 3.94 12.49 13.84
CA SER A 197 2.54 12.48 13.41
C SER A 197 1.64 11.58 14.28
N TYR A 198 2.14 10.51 14.92
CA TYR A 198 1.24 9.54 15.59
C TYR A 198 0.57 10.07 16.86
N LEU A 199 1.33 10.67 17.79
CA LEU A 199 0.74 11.18 19.03
C LEU A 199 -0.35 12.25 18.79
N PRO A 200 -0.11 13.34 18.04
CA PRO A 200 -1.15 14.34 17.79
C PRO A 200 -2.32 13.77 16.98
N MET A 201 -2.07 12.83 16.06
CA MET A 201 -3.13 12.13 15.35
C MET A 201 -4.02 11.32 16.29
N LEU A 202 -3.42 10.56 17.22
CA LEU A 202 -4.17 9.75 18.19
C LEU A 202 -4.98 10.64 19.13
N GLU A 203 -4.39 11.71 19.67
CA GLU A 203 -5.11 12.67 20.51
C GLU A 203 -6.30 13.28 19.76
N LEU A 204 -6.11 13.67 18.49
CA LEU A 204 -7.20 14.17 17.65
C LEU A 204 -8.31 13.14 17.43
N TYR A 205 -7.96 11.86 17.23
CA TYR A 205 -8.92 10.79 16.98
C TYR A 205 -9.65 10.32 18.24
N THR A 206 -9.05 10.45 19.43
CA THR A 206 -9.66 9.99 20.69
C THR A 206 -10.37 11.10 21.44
N GLU A 207 -9.74 12.29 21.53
CA GLU A 207 -10.24 13.40 22.34
C GLU A 207 -11.01 14.44 21.49
N GLY A 208 -10.74 14.48 20.19
CA GLY A 208 -11.23 15.54 19.30
C GLY A 208 -10.48 16.87 19.49
N PHE A 209 -10.76 17.85 18.63
CA PHE A 209 -10.12 19.17 18.68
C PHE A 209 -11.07 20.30 19.12
N LEU A 210 -12.31 20.26 18.65
CA LEU A 210 -13.30 21.29 18.95
C LEU A 210 -14.01 20.98 20.27
N THR A 211 -14.20 22.01 21.10
CA THR A 211 -14.86 21.87 22.41
C THR A 211 -16.38 21.72 22.32
N THR A 212 -16.99 21.98 21.15
CA THR A 212 -18.44 21.87 20.91
C THR A 212 -18.75 21.46 19.47
N ARG A 213 -19.98 20.97 19.23
CA ARG A 213 -20.47 20.59 17.88
C ARG A 213 -20.97 21.77 17.03
N ARG A 214 -20.97 22.99 17.55
CA ARG A 214 -21.60 24.16 16.91
C ARG A 214 -21.17 24.36 15.46
N MET A 215 -19.87 24.26 15.17
CA MET A 215 -19.36 24.41 13.80
C MET A 215 -19.88 23.33 12.85
N LEU A 216 -19.98 22.08 13.33
CA LEU A 216 -20.53 20.97 12.54
C LEU A 216 -22.02 21.18 12.30
N ASP A 217 -22.77 21.55 13.34
CA ASP A 217 -24.22 21.77 13.23
C ASP A 217 -24.54 22.93 12.28
N ASP A 218 -23.80 24.04 12.37
CA ASP A 218 -23.91 25.18 11.45
C ASP A 218 -23.58 24.79 10.00
N TYR A 219 -22.53 23.97 9.79
CA TYR A 219 -22.18 23.49 8.46
C TYR A 219 -23.25 22.55 7.88
N LEU A 220 -23.82 21.64 8.69
CA LEU A 220 -24.90 20.74 8.26
C LEU A 220 -26.16 21.51 7.86
N MET A 221 -26.48 22.62 8.55
CA MET A 221 -27.57 23.51 8.15
C MET A 221 -27.25 24.27 6.86
N TYR A 222 -25.99 24.66 6.65
CA TYR A 222 -25.55 25.34 5.43
C TYR A 222 -25.60 24.45 4.19
N VAL A 223 -25.23 23.16 4.31
CA VAL A 223 -25.14 22.25 3.15
C VAL A 223 -26.44 21.53 2.79
N THR A 224 -27.54 21.70 3.54
CA THR A 224 -28.87 21.04 3.38
C THR A 224 -28.95 19.93 2.29
N ASP A 225 -28.86 18.67 2.75
CA ASP A 225 -28.99 17.32 2.12
C ASP A 225 -29.05 17.10 0.59
N PRO A 226 -28.17 16.21 0.05
CA PRO A 226 -28.58 15.23 -0.98
C PRO A 226 -27.87 13.84 -0.90
N PRO A 227 -28.35 12.80 -1.62
CA PRO A 227 -29.47 11.90 -1.34
C PRO A 227 -29.04 10.60 -0.62
N GLY A 228 -29.89 10.08 0.28
CA GLY A 228 -29.63 8.81 0.97
C GLY A 228 -30.82 8.07 1.57
N GLU A 229 -32.08 8.41 1.24
CA GLU A 229 -33.25 7.57 1.56
C GLU A 229 -34.25 7.60 0.40
N ALA A 230 -33.96 6.86 -0.67
CA ALA A 230 -34.96 6.46 -1.66
C ALA A 230 -34.49 5.21 -2.41
N ALA A 231 -34.47 4.06 -1.73
CA ALA A 231 -34.51 2.73 -2.37
C ALA A 231 -34.97 1.65 -1.36
N ALA A 232 -36.12 1.86 -0.71
CA ALA A 232 -36.84 0.80 -0.01
C ALA A 232 -38.31 1.19 0.23
N ALA A 233 -39.09 1.39 -0.84
CA ALA A 233 -40.57 1.30 -0.84
C ALA A 233 -41.11 1.60 -2.25
N ASP A 234 -41.17 0.57 -3.11
CA ASP A 234 -42.35 0.05 -3.82
C ASP A 234 -41.92 -0.96 -4.89
#